data_AF-A0A2V8RC97-F1
#
_entry.id   AF-A0A2V8RC97-F1
#
_cell.length_a   1.000
_cell.length_b   1.000
_cell.length_c   1.000
_cell.angle_alpha   90.00
_cell.angle_beta   90.00
_cell.angle_gamma   90.00
#
_symmetry.space_group_name_H-M   'P 1'
#
loop_
_entity.id
_entity.type
_entity.pdbx_description
1 polymer ?
#
loop_
_entity_poly.entity_id
_entity_poly.type
_entity_poly.pdbx_seq_one_letter_code
_entity_poly.pdbx_strand_id
1 'polypeptide(L)'
;MSKPNPIQPPEGEVVFRSASWVDEKPDQSRQPQLDPTLLPLIGGFAVLLLLIIVLGNLSVRRLGETSREALNIEHQHAAKAKLLLQLRVALTRVDNEARDRMEADARHELQPVFDLRLLTARGKVDDLVPLLDHPPLAEIPKWQTFRRDVAAYSEITRDRTRYSQDGFAKFRDVDAELDELVRDSDAEQEQMRYWQV
;
A
#
# COMPACT_ATOMS: atom_id res chain seq x y z
N MET A 1 -55.50 74.48 15.62
CA MET A 1 -54.26 73.69 15.43
C MET A 1 -54.09 72.78 16.63
N SER A 2 -54.25 71.48 16.41
CA SER A 2 -54.44 70.45 17.43
C SER A 2 -53.15 70.13 18.19
N LYS A 3 -53.25 70.07 19.53
CA LYS A 3 -52.21 69.56 20.43
C LYS A 3 -52.28 68.03 20.46
N PRO A 4 -51.17 67.30 20.24
CA PRO A 4 -51.09 65.89 20.60
C PRO A 4 -50.60 65.71 22.05
N ASN A 5 -51.22 64.73 22.69
CA ASN A 5 -51.19 64.33 24.09
C ASN A 5 -49.85 63.67 24.49
N PRO A 6 -49.19 64.07 25.59
CA PRO A 6 -47.98 63.40 26.08
C PRO A 6 -48.32 62.19 26.98
N ILE A 7 -47.89 61.01 26.52
CA ILE A 7 -47.26 59.91 27.27
C ILE A 7 -47.56 59.84 28.79
N GLN A 8 -48.31 58.80 29.19
CA GLN A 8 -48.51 58.33 30.58
C GLN A 8 -47.17 58.03 31.29
N PRO A 9 -47.01 58.37 32.58
CA PRO A 9 -47.18 57.37 33.64
C PRO A 9 -47.77 57.98 34.96
N PRO A 10 -48.10 57.20 36.02
CA PRO A 10 -47.07 56.89 37.01
C PRO A 10 -47.18 55.50 37.69
N GLU A 11 -46.00 54.98 37.98
CA GLU A 11 -45.55 54.34 39.23
C GLU A 11 -46.59 53.72 40.19
N GLY A 12 -46.40 52.42 40.42
CA GLY A 12 -46.12 51.98 41.78
C GLY A 12 -47.26 51.33 42.55
N GLU A 13 -47.46 50.03 42.33
CA GLU A 13 -47.78 49.13 43.46
C GLU A 13 -47.17 47.76 43.20
N VAL A 14 -46.05 47.49 43.86
CA VAL A 14 -45.31 46.23 43.79
C VAL A 14 -45.95 45.29 44.81
N VAL A 15 -46.95 44.52 44.38
CA VAL A 15 -47.57 43.50 45.25
C VAL A 15 -46.67 42.28 45.24
N PHE A 16 -45.88 42.11 46.31
CA PHE A 16 -45.21 40.86 46.64
C PHE A 16 -46.26 39.76 46.82
N ARG A 17 -46.51 38.95 45.79
CA ARG A 17 -47.06 37.60 45.99
C ARG A 17 -45.90 36.67 46.31
N SER A 18 -45.71 36.44 47.60
CA SER A 18 -44.98 35.29 48.12
C SER A 18 -45.45 34.04 47.37
N ALA A 19 -44.51 33.36 46.71
CA ALA A 19 -44.69 32.00 46.22
C ALA A 19 -44.97 31.12 47.45
N SER A 20 -46.26 30.93 47.74
CA SER A 20 -46.73 29.95 48.69
C SER A 20 -46.46 28.58 48.09
N TRP A 21 -45.33 28.00 48.52
CA TRP A 21 -45.07 26.58 48.67
C TRP A 21 -46.29 25.70 48.41
N VAL A 22 -46.38 25.14 47.21
CA VAL A 22 -47.06 23.87 47.03
C VAL A 22 -46.02 22.82 47.36
N ASP A 23 -46.17 22.28 48.56
CA ASP A 23 -45.48 21.12 49.08
C ASP A 23 -45.90 19.91 48.22
N GLU A 24 -45.19 19.71 47.10
CA GLU A 24 -45.40 18.55 46.24
C GLU A 24 -44.78 17.33 46.93
N LYS A 25 -45.61 16.66 47.75
CA LYS A 25 -45.30 15.32 48.25
C LYS A 25 -44.81 14.45 47.08
N PRO A 26 -43.66 13.77 47.19
CA PRO A 26 -43.30 12.76 46.20
C PRO A 26 -44.29 11.61 46.35
N ASP A 27 -45.28 11.55 45.46
CA ASP A 27 -46.15 10.39 45.33
C ASP A 27 -45.32 9.23 44.78
N GLN A 28 -44.75 8.47 45.72
CA GLN A 28 -44.19 7.15 45.51
C GLN A 28 -45.32 6.18 45.12
N SER A 29 -45.83 6.22 43.89
CA SER A 29 -46.57 5.08 43.32
C SER A 29 -46.95 5.24 41.84
N ARG A 30 -45.97 5.53 40.98
CA ARG A 30 -46.05 5.04 39.59
C ARG A 30 -45.01 3.96 39.37
N GLN A 31 -45.37 2.75 39.82
CA GLN A 31 -44.81 1.56 39.20
C GLN A 31 -45.06 1.69 37.70
N PRO A 32 -44.02 1.63 36.85
CA PRO A 32 -44.26 1.39 35.44
C PRO A 32 -44.87 -0.01 35.37
N GLN A 33 -46.20 -0.08 35.27
CA GLN A 33 -46.90 -1.29 34.84
C GLN A 33 -46.53 -1.47 33.37
N LEU A 34 -45.33 -2.01 33.15
CA LEU A 34 -44.95 -2.59 31.88
C LEU A 34 -45.88 -3.77 31.69
N ASP A 35 -46.77 -3.70 30.70
CA ASP A 35 -47.61 -4.83 30.34
C ASP A 35 -46.73 -6.09 30.24
N PRO A 36 -47.06 -7.19 30.95
CA PRO A 36 -46.22 -8.38 31.04
C PRO A 36 -46.04 -9.10 29.69
N THR A 37 -46.73 -8.64 28.65
CA THR A 37 -46.58 -9.06 27.25
C THR A 37 -45.47 -8.32 26.49
N LEU A 38 -45.01 -7.15 26.95
CA LEU A 38 -43.89 -6.39 26.36
C LEU A 38 -42.52 -6.96 26.75
N LEU A 39 -42.43 -7.57 27.92
CA LEU A 39 -41.21 -8.24 28.44
C LEU A 39 -40.66 -9.33 27.49
N PRO A 40 -41.46 -10.31 27.02
CA PRO A 40 -40.96 -11.32 26.09
C PRO A 40 -40.64 -10.74 24.70
N LEU A 41 -41.35 -9.69 24.26
CA LEU A 41 -41.10 -9.04 22.97
C LEU A 41 -39.75 -8.30 22.96
N ILE A 42 -39.43 -7.58 24.04
CA ILE A 42 -38.14 -6.92 24.22
C ILE A 42 -37.02 -7.97 24.33
N GLY A 43 -37.26 -9.07 25.05
CA GLY A 43 -36.31 -10.18 25.13
C GLY A 43 -36.01 -10.80 23.77
N GLY A 44 -37.05 -11.09 22.97
CA GLY A 44 -36.90 -11.62 21.62
C GLY A 44 -36.17 -10.65 20.68
N PHE A 45 -36.53 -9.37 20.73
CA PHE A 45 -35.87 -8.33 19.93
C PHE A 45 -34.40 -8.14 20.31
N ALA A 46 -34.08 -8.18 21.61
CA ALA A 46 -32.70 -8.09 22.09
C ALA A 46 -31.85 -9.29 21.65
N VAL A 47 -32.43 -10.50 21.67
CA VAL A 47 -31.77 -11.70 21.14
C VAL A 47 -31.54 -11.58 19.64
N LEU A 48 -32.52 -11.07 18.89
CA LEU A 48 -32.40 -10.88 17.44
C LEU A 48 -31.32 -9.84 17.10
N LEU A 49 -31.27 -8.73 17.84
CA LEU A 49 -30.21 -7.72 17.73
C LEU A 49 -28.83 -8.31 18.03
N LEU A 50 -28.70 -9.06 19.12
CA LEU A 50 -27.46 -9.72 19.48
C LEU A 50 -27.02 -10.71 18.39
N LEU A 51 -27.96 -11.45 17.81
CA LEU A 51 -27.70 -12.37 16.70
C LEU A 51 -27.18 -11.62 15.47
N ILE A 52 -27.83 -10.52 15.08
CA ILE A 52 -27.40 -9.68 13.95
C ILE A 52 -26.01 -9.09 14.21
N ILE A 53 -25.73 -8.63 15.43
CA ILE A 53 -24.41 -8.08 15.81
C ILE A 53 -23.34 -9.16 15.76
N VAL A 54 -23.62 -10.35 16.29
CA VAL A 54 -22.69 -11.48 16.27
C VAL A 54 -22.43 -11.93 14.84
N LEU A 55 -23.47 -12.11 14.02
CA LEU A 55 -23.33 -12.48 12.61
C LEU A 55 -22.62 -11.39 11.80
N GLY A 56 -22.90 -10.11 12.08
CA GLY A 56 -22.22 -8.98 11.45
C GLY A 56 -20.73 -8.95 11.79
N ASN A 57 -20.38 -9.10 13.07
CA ASN A 57 -18.99 -9.12 13.53
C ASN A 57 -18.25 -10.37 13.02
N LEU A 58 -18.90 -11.53 12.94
CA LEU A 58 -18.32 -12.74 12.34
C LEU A 58 -18.12 -12.59 10.82
N SER A 59 -19.07 -11.96 10.13
CA SER A 59 -19.03 -11.74 8.68
C SER A 59 -17.90 -10.77 8.29
N VAL A 60 -17.75 -9.66 9.01
CA VAL A 60 -16.64 -8.71 8.78
C VAL A 60 -15.29 -9.34 9.12
N ARG A 61 -15.21 -10.18 10.16
CA ARG A 61 -13.99 -10.93 10.48
C ARG A 61 -13.62 -11.97 9.42
N ARG A 62 -14.60 -12.63 8.78
CA ARG A 62 -14.34 -13.57 7.67
C ARG A 62 -14.06 -12.89 6.33
N LEU A 63 -14.62 -11.71 6.07
CA LEU A 63 -14.33 -10.94 4.85
C LEU A 63 -13.00 -10.17 4.93
N GLY A 64 -12.53 -9.87 6.14
CA GLY A 64 -11.24 -9.20 6.38
C GLY A 64 -10.01 -10.07 6.13
N GLU A 65 -10.14 -11.39 6.20
CA GLU A 65 -9.02 -12.33 6.01
C GLU A 65 -8.86 -12.72 4.53
N THR A 66 -9.94 -12.88 3.76
CA THR A 66 -9.84 -13.24 2.33
C THR A 66 -9.52 -12.04 1.41
N SER A 67 -9.97 -10.84 1.75
CA SER A 67 -9.71 -9.65 0.91
C SER A 67 -8.30 -9.08 1.11
N ARG A 68 -7.75 -9.11 2.33
CA ARG A 68 -6.39 -8.61 2.59
C ARG A 68 -5.32 -9.53 2.04
N GLU A 69 -5.56 -10.84 2.04
CA GLU A 69 -4.61 -11.81 1.50
C GLU A 69 -4.54 -11.74 -0.03
N ALA A 70 -5.68 -11.64 -0.72
CA ALA A 70 -5.72 -11.49 -2.18
C ALA A 70 -5.06 -10.17 -2.64
N LEU A 71 -5.32 -9.06 -1.95
CA LEU A 71 -4.68 -7.76 -2.22
C LEU A 71 -3.18 -7.77 -1.94
N ASN A 72 -2.73 -8.45 -0.88
CA ASN A 72 -1.30 -8.53 -0.54
C ASN A 72 -0.53 -9.40 -1.54
N ILE A 73 -1.11 -10.52 -1.99
CA ILE A 73 -0.53 -11.39 -3.03
C ILE A 73 -0.38 -10.61 -4.34
N GLU A 74 -1.43 -9.92 -4.81
CA GLU A 74 -1.37 -9.13 -6.05
C GLU A 74 -0.33 -7.99 -5.97
N HIS A 75 -0.23 -7.30 -4.82
CA HIS A 75 0.77 -6.25 -4.63
C HIS A 75 2.21 -6.77 -4.62
N GLN A 76 2.48 -7.93 -4.03
CA GLN A 76 3.82 -8.54 -4.04
C GLN A 76 4.24 -8.94 -5.45
N HIS A 77 3.31 -9.47 -6.26
CA HIS A 77 3.59 -9.81 -7.66
C HIS A 77 3.87 -8.58 -8.52
N ALA A 78 3.07 -7.53 -8.37
CA ALA A 78 3.29 -6.27 -9.09
C ALA A 78 4.65 -5.65 -8.71
N ALA A 79 5.05 -5.74 -7.44
CA ALA A 79 6.36 -5.27 -6.98
C ALA A 79 7.51 -6.07 -7.59
N LYS A 80 7.42 -7.41 -7.62
CA LYS A 80 8.40 -8.30 -8.26
C LYS A 80 8.55 -8.02 -9.76
N ALA A 81 7.44 -7.95 -10.50
CA ALA A 81 7.45 -7.67 -11.93
C ALA A 81 8.04 -6.29 -12.25
N LYS A 82 7.67 -5.28 -11.46
CA LYS A 82 8.24 -3.93 -11.58
C LYS A 82 9.75 -3.94 -11.33
N LEU A 83 10.22 -4.65 -10.31
CA LEU A 83 11.64 -4.76 -9.99
C LEU A 83 12.42 -5.42 -11.14
N LEU A 84 11.91 -6.54 -11.67
CA LEU A 84 12.51 -7.25 -12.81
C LEU A 84 12.60 -6.36 -14.06
N LEU A 85 11.54 -5.60 -14.35
CA LEU A 85 11.53 -4.66 -15.47
C LEU A 85 12.52 -3.51 -15.26
N GLN A 86 12.58 -2.94 -14.05
CA GLN A 86 13.54 -1.90 -13.71
C GLN A 86 14.98 -2.39 -13.85
N LEU A 87 15.25 -3.62 -13.43
CA LEU A 87 16.55 -4.23 -13.56
C LEU A 87 16.91 -4.48 -15.02
N ARG A 88 15.97 -4.94 -15.86
CA ARG A 88 16.17 -5.06 -17.31
C ARG A 88 16.63 -3.75 -17.92
N VAL A 89 15.87 -2.68 -17.67
CA VAL A 89 16.18 -1.35 -18.19
C VAL A 89 17.54 -0.86 -17.70
N ALA A 90 17.87 -1.08 -16.43
CA ALA A 90 19.15 -0.69 -15.86
C ALA A 90 20.32 -1.46 -16.49
N LEU A 91 20.20 -2.79 -16.65
CA LEU A 91 21.21 -3.65 -17.27
C LEU A 91 21.43 -3.32 -18.75
N THR A 92 20.35 -3.17 -19.53
CA THR A 92 20.45 -2.75 -20.93
C THR A 92 21.12 -1.39 -21.04
N ARG A 93 20.84 -0.47 -20.11
CA ARG A 93 21.51 0.84 -20.09
C ARG A 93 23.01 0.69 -19.80
N VAL A 94 23.41 -0.12 -18.83
CA VAL A 94 24.83 -0.39 -18.56
C VAL A 94 25.52 -0.94 -19.81
N ASP A 95 24.88 -1.89 -20.50
CA ASP A 95 25.44 -2.48 -21.72
C ASP A 95 25.61 -1.44 -22.82
N ASN A 96 24.59 -0.62 -23.08
CA ASN A 96 24.65 0.45 -24.08
C ASN A 96 25.76 1.46 -23.76
N GLU A 97 25.88 1.89 -22.50
CA GLU A 97 26.93 2.83 -22.10
C GLU A 97 28.34 2.20 -22.17
N ALA A 98 28.46 0.90 -21.88
CA ALA A 98 29.72 0.17 -22.01
C ALA A 98 30.14 0.03 -23.49
N ARG A 99 29.18 -0.19 -24.41
CA ARG A 99 29.42 -0.19 -25.85
C ARG A 99 29.76 1.19 -26.38
N ASP A 100 28.98 2.22 -26.00
CA ASP A 100 29.25 3.61 -26.36
C ASP A 100 30.68 4.01 -25.98
N ARG A 101 31.11 3.64 -24.75
CA ARG A 101 32.49 3.85 -24.30
C ARG A 101 33.52 3.12 -25.15
N MET A 102 33.24 1.88 -25.53
CA MET A 102 34.14 1.08 -26.37
C MET A 102 34.28 1.67 -27.78
N GLU A 103 33.19 2.11 -28.38
CA GLU A 103 33.15 2.77 -29.69
C GLU A 103 33.84 4.13 -29.67
N ALA A 104 33.59 4.93 -28.63
CA ALA A 104 34.21 6.23 -28.45
C ALA A 104 35.74 6.13 -28.43
N ASP A 105 36.29 5.12 -27.76
CA ASP A 105 37.73 4.90 -27.78
C ASP A 105 38.26 4.43 -29.13
N ALA A 106 37.53 3.56 -29.84
CA ALA A 106 37.92 3.21 -31.21
C ALA A 106 38.00 4.45 -32.12
N ARG A 107 37.18 5.47 -31.83
CA ARG A 107 37.18 6.79 -32.48
C ARG A 107 38.14 7.81 -31.86
N HIS A 108 38.90 7.43 -30.82
CA HIS A 108 39.82 8.30 -30.07
C HIS A 108 39.15 9.55 -29.48
N GLU A 109 37.89 9.43 -29.04
CA GLU A 109 37.11 10.50 -28.42
C GLU A 109 37.48 10.75 -26.96
N LEU A 110 37.02 11.88 -26.41
CA LEU A 110 37.21 12.22 -25.00
C LEU A 110 36.39 11.29 -24.09
N GLN A 111 37.08 10.42 -23.37
CA GLN A 111 36.50 9.38 -22.52
C GLN A 111 35.73 9.85 -21.25
N PRO A 112 36.03 10.98 -20.58
CA PRO A 112 35.45 11.27 -19.27
C PRO A 112 33.92 11.31 -19.22
N VAL A 113 33.27 11.70 -20.31
CA VAL A 113 31.79 11.73 -20.40
C VAL A 113 31.21 10.31 -20.40
N PHE A 114 31.84 9.38 -21.11
CA PHE A 114 31.40 7.99 -21.23
C PHE A 114 31.62 7.21 -19.93
N ASP A 115 32.74 7.47 -19.24
CA ASP A 115 32.99 6.85 -17.93
C ASP A 115 31.98 7.31 -16.87
N LEU A 116 31.63 8.59 -16.85
CA LEU A 116 30.61 9.11 -15.93
C LEU A 116 29.21 8.55 -16.23
N ARG A 117 28.84 8.43 -17.51
CA ARG A 117 27.56 7.83 -17.93
C ARG A 117 27.49 6.34 -17.55
N LEU A 118 28.57 5.60 -17.78
CA LEU A 118 28.68 4.19 -17.38
C LEU A 118 28.62 4.02 -15.86
N LEU A 119 29.36 4.85 -15.10
CA LEU A 119 29.32 4.82 -13.64
C LEU A 119 27.89 5.10 -13.12
N THR A 120 27.21 6.08 -13.70
CA THR A 120 25.82 6.41 -13.36
C THR A 120 24.86 5.26 -13.68
N ALA A 121 25.04 4.60 -14.83
CA ALA A 121 24.22 3.44 -15.20
C ALA A 121 24.46 2.26 -14.25
N ARG A 122 25.72 2.00 -13.87
CA ARG A 122 26.09 0.95 -12.92
C ARG A 122 25.52 1.22 -11.53
N GLY A 123 25.56 2.48 -11.07
CA GLY A 123 24.94 2.89 -9.81
C GLY A 123 23.45 2.52 -9.72
N LYS A 124 22.70 2.65 -10.83
CA LYS A 124 21.29 2.22 -10.87
C LYS A 124 21.11 0.71 -10.72
N VAL A 125 22.02 -0.10 -11.24
CA VAL A 125 22.01 -1.55 -11.03
C VAL A 125 22.37 -1.85 -9.58
N ASP A 126 23.41 -1.19 -9.05
CA ASP A 126 23.87 -1.35 -7.67
C ASP A 126 22.78 -0.94 -6.64
N ASP A 127 21.89 0.00 -6.98
CA ASP A 127 20.72 0.37 -6.17
C ASP A 127 19.61 -0.70 -6.16
N LEU A 128 19.45 -1.43 -7.27
CA LEU A 128 18.38 -2.42 -7.46
C LEU A 128 18.77 -3.82 -6.97
N VAL A 129 20.05 -4.19 -7.06
CA VAL A 129 20.55 -5.50 -6.64
C VAL A 129 20.23 -5.83 -5.17
N PRO A 130 20.37 -4.92 -4.19
CA PRO A 130 20.00 -5.20 -2.80
C PRO A 130 18.52 -5.49 -2.62
N LEU A 131 17.64 -5.00 -3.50
CA LEU A 131 16.20 -5.29 -3.42
C LEU A 131 15.89 -6.76 -3.73
N LEU A 132 16.81 -7.46 -4.41
CA LEU A 132 16.73 -8.90 -4.64
C LEU A 132 17.03 -9.72 -3.37
N ASP A 133 17.64 -9.11 -2.34
CA ASP A 133 17.96 -9.77 -1.07
C ASP A 133 16.77 -9.79 -0.08
N HIS A 134 15.63 -9.20 -0.47
CA HIS A 134 14.44 -9.25 0.35
C HIS A 134 13.65 -10.55 0.13
N PRO A 135 13.16 -11.19 1.20
CA PRO A 135 12.22 -12.31 1.08
C PRO A 135 10.96 -11.90 0.31
N PRO A 136 10.37 -12.80 -0.50
CA PRO A 136 10.71 -14.22 -0.66
C PRO A 136 11.81 -14.51 -1.71
N LEU A 137 12.32 -13.49 -2.42
CA LEU A 137 13.23 -13.70 -3.56
C LEU A 137 14.59 -14.30 -3.15
N ALA A 138 15.09 -13.91 -1.97
CA ALA A 138 16.38 -14.38 -1.45
C ALA A 138 16.44 -15.89 -1.17
N GLU A 139 15.29 -16.55 -0.98
CA GLU A 139 15.19 -17.97 -0.63
C GLU A 139 15.29 -18.89 -1.86
N ILE A 140 15.18 -18.33 -3.06
CA ILE A 140 15.11 -19.08 -4.30
C ILE A 140 16.53 -19.20 -4.93
N PRO A 141 17.08 -20.41 -5.13
CA PRO A 141 18.46 -20.60 -5.62
C PRO A 141 18.76 -19.93 -6.98
N LYS A 142 17.77 -19.86 -7.87
CA LYS A 142 17.90 -19.19 -9.18
C LYS A 142 18.19 -17.70 -9.02
N TRP A 143 17.57 -17.03 -8.05
CA TRP A 143 17.76 -15.60 -7.80
C TRP A 143 19.14 -15.29 -7.24
N GLN A 144 19.68 -16.17 -6.39
CA GLN A 144 21.05 -16.03 -5.87
C GLN A 144 22.09 -16.16 -6.99
N THR A 145 21.86 -17.09 -7.92
CA THR A 145 22.68 -17.27 -9.11
C THR A 145 22.65 -16.02 -9.98
N PHE A 146 21.45 -15.61 -10.39
CA PHE A 146 21.25 -14.40 -11.19
C PHE A 146 21.89 -13.16 -10.56
N ARG A 147 21.73 -12.96 -9.24
CA ARG A 147 22.39 -11.86 -8.51
C ARG A 147 23.90 -11.90 -8.65
N ARG A 148 24.51 -13.07 -8.44
CA ARG A 148 25.96 -13.25 -8.58
C ARG A 148 26.41 -12.94 -10.00
N ASP A 149 25.63 -13.36 -10.99
CA ASP A 149 25.93 -13.17 -12.41
C ASP A 149 25.78 -11.69 -12.84
N VAL A 150 24.79 -10.97 -12.32
CA VAL A 150 24.67 -9.51 -12.43
C VAL A 150 25.86 -8.79 -11.80
N ALA A 151 26.27 -9.20 -10.60
CA ALA A 151 27.44 -8.61 -9.93
C ALA A 151 28.73 -8.84 -10.72
N ALA A 152 28.93 -10.06 -11.23
CA ALA A 152 30.06 -10.40 -12.09
C ALA A 152 30.06 -9.57 -13.39
N TYR A 153 28.89 -9.39 -14.02
CA TYR A 153 28.74 -8.55 -15.19
C TYR A 153 29.03 -7.06 -14.90
N SER A 154 28.53 -6.53 -13.78
CA SER A 154 28.84 -5.16 -13.34
C SER A 154 30.35 -4.94 -13.11
N GLU A 155 31.09 -5.96 -12.71
CA GLU A 155 32.55 -5.88 -12.58
C GLU A 155 33.25 -5.95 -13.95
N ILE A 156 32.82 -6.85 -14.84
CA ILE A 156 33.37 -6.96 -16.21
C ILE A 156 33.20 -5.63 -16.96
N THR A 157 32.09 -4.92 -16.77
CA THR A 157 31.84 -3.62 -17.42
C THR A 157 32.76 -2.50 -16.94
N ARG A 158 33.43 -2.64 -15.77
CA ARG A 158 34.42 -1.65 -15.31
C ARG A 158 35.65 -1.63 -16.19
N ASP A 159 36.19 -2.81 -16.47
CA ASP A 159 37.40 -2.98 -17.28
C ASP A 159 37.02 -3.12 -18.75
N ARG A 160 37.51 -2.19 -19.56
CA ARG A 160 37.22 -2.16 -20.98
C ARG A 160 37.74 -3.38 -21.72
N THR A 161 38.97 -3.81 -21.42
CA THR A 161 39.56 -4.97 -22.08
C THR A 161 38.74 -6.21 -21.77
N ARG A 162 38.34 -6.38 -20.49
CA ARG A 162 37.48 -7.49 -20.08
C ARG A 162 36.08 -7.41 -20.71
N TYR A 163 35.49 -6.22 -20.80
CA TYR A 163 34.21 -6.04 -21.47
C TYR A 163 34.26 -6.43 -22.96
N SER A 164 35.33 -6.09 -23.68
CA SER A 164 35.48 -6.46 -25.09
C SER A 164 35.64 -7.97 -25.32
N GLN A 165 36.17 -8.69 -24.32
CA GLN A 165 36.39 -10.15 -24.38
C GLN A 165 35.14 -10.92 -23.98
N ASP A 166 34.58 -10.59 -22.80
CA ASP A 166 33.57 -11.41 -22.14
C ASP A 166 32.23 -10.68 -21.95
N GLY A 167 32.23 -9.35 -22.05
CA GLY A 167 31.09 -8.50 -21.67
C GLY A 167 29.83 -8.77 -22.47
N PHE A 168 29.95 -8.91 -23.81
CA PHE A 168 28.79 -9.17 -24.67
C PHE A 168 28.14 -10.54 -24.39
N ALA A 169 28.97 -11.59 -24.24
CA ALA A 169 28.48 -12.93 -23.92
C ALA A 169 27.82 -12.93 -22.54
N LYS A 170 28.48 -12.34 -21.54
CA LYS A 170 27.95 -12.28 -20.18
C LYS A 170 26.66 -11.47 -20.06
N PHE A 171 26.52 -10.39 -20.83
CA PHE A 171 25.26 -9.65 -20.92
C PHE A 171 24.12 -10.52 -21.43
N ARG A 172 24.34 -11.28 -22.51
CA ARG A 172 23.32 -12.20 -23.06
C ARG A 172 22.91 -13.27 -22.07
N ASP A 173 23.87 -13.82 -21.32
CA ASP A 173 23.57 -14.84 -20.30
C ASP A 173 22.70 -14.24 -19.20
N VAL A 174 23.06 -13.07 -18.67
CA VAL A 174 22.29 -12.36 -17.64
C VAL A 174 20.90 -11.95 -18.15
N ASP A 175 20.79 -11.47 -19.39
CA ASP A 175 19.50 -11.12 -20.00
C ASP A 175 18.61 -12.35 -20.20
N ALA A 176 19.19 -13.50 -20.60
CA ALA A 176 18.47 -14.76 -20.72
C ALA A 176 17.98 -15.29 -19.38
N GLU A 177 18.81 -15.22 -18.33
CA GLU A 177 18.41 -15.56 -16.96
C GLU A 177 17.28 -14.63 -16.46
N LEU A 178 17.37 -13.34 -16.76
CA LEU A 178 16.32 -12.37 -16.42
C LEU A 178 15.00 -12.68 -17.15
N ASP A 179 15.07 -13.04 -18.43
CA ASP A 179 13.94 -13.48 -19.24
C ASP A 179 13.28 -14.74 -18.66
N GLU A 180 14.09 -15.70 -18.21
CA GLU A 180 13.60 -16.91 -17.53
C GLU A 180 12.87 -16.54 -16.22
N LEU A 181 13.46 -15.67 -15.40
CA LEU A 181 12.85 -15.23 -14.14
C LEU A 181 11.52 -14.49 -14.34
N VAL A 182 11.40 -13.70 -15.43
CA VAL A 182 10.14 -13.07 -15.81
C VAL A 182 9.10 -14.11 -16.20
N ARG A 183 9.45 -15.08 -17.07
CA ARG A 183 8.52 -16.14 -17.48
C ARG A 183 8.07 -17.02 -16.33
N ASP A 184 8.99 -17.40 -15.44
CA ASP A 184 8.68 -18.17 -14.23
C ASP A 184 7.70 -17.39 -13.34
N SER A 185 7.91 -16.07 -13.20
CA SER A 185 7.00 -15.21 -12.44
C SER A 185 5.60 -15.08 -13.07
N ASP A 186 5.51 -15.06 -14.41
CA ASP A 186 4.23 -15.00 -15.11
C ASP A 186 3.47 -16.33 -14.99
N ALA A 187 4.17 -17.46 -15.08
CA ALA A 187 3.58 -18.78 -14.89
C ALA A 187 3.02 -18.98 -13.46
N GLU A 188 3.72 -18.49 -12.44
CA GLU A 188 3.22 -18.46 -11.05
C GLU A 188 1.89 -17.67 -10.94
N GLN A 189 1.78 -16.52 -11.63
CA GLN A 189 0.56 -15.71 -11.65
C GLN A 189 -0.61 -16.43 -12.31
N GLU A 190 -0.38 -17.07 -13.47
CA GLU A 190 -1.41 -17.83 -14.17
C GLU A 190 -1.93 -19.00 -13.32
N GLN A 191 -1.02 -19.70 -12.63
CA GLN A 191 -1.40 -20.80 -11.75
C GLN A 191 -2.25 -20.32 -10.57
N MET A 192 -1.86 -19.23 -9.91
CA MET A 192 -2.65 -18.65 -8.80
C MET A 192 -4.03 -18.16 -9.26
N ARG A 193 -4.11 -17.54 -10.45
CA ARG A 193 -5.37 -17.12 -11.04
C ARG A 193 -6.31 -18.29 -11.30
N TYR A 194 -5.78 -19.43 -11.75
CA TYR A 194 -6.58 -20.63 -12.02
C TYR A 194 -7.18 -21.26 -10.76
N TRP A 195 -6.47 -21.22 -9.62
CA TRP A 195 -6.97 -21.74 -8.33
C TRP A 195 -8.00 -20.84 -7.63
N GLN A 196 -8.21 -19.62 -8.13
CA GLN A 196 -9.17 -18.65 -7.56
C GLN A 196 -10.53 -18.64 -8.28
N VAL A 197 -10.69 -19.37 -9.39
CA VAL A 197 -11.93 -19.53 -10.16
C VAL A 197 -12.57 -20.88 -9.85
#